data_AF-A0A7X8ZZ30-F1
#
_entry.id   AF-A0A7X8ZZ30-F1
#
_cell.length_a   1.000
_cell.length_b   1.000
_cell.length_c   1.000
_cell.angle_alpha   90.00
_cell.angle_beta   90.00
_cell.angle_gamma   90.00
#
_symmetry.space_group_name_H-M   'P 1'
#
loop_
_entity.id
_entity.type
_entity.pdbx_description
1 polymer ?
#
loop_
_entity_poly.entity_id
_entity_poly.type
_entity_poly.pdbx_seq_one_letter_code
_entity_poly.pdbx_strand_id
1 'polypeptide(L)'
;MIYTPLKTTSFVVREFLLKVNKTHSALTIGIPKENTRFEKRLALTPEAVALLVDQGHKVIVESEAGLPINYSDNYYSESGANIVNSKADVFEANLILKI
;
A
#
# COMPACT_ATOMS: atom_id res chain seq x y z
N MET A 1 -20.56 16.59 62.55
CA MET A 1 -19.22 17.22 62.60
C MET A 1 -18.23 16.08 62.63
N ILE A 2 -17.65 15.69 61.51
CA ILE A 2 -16.45 16.35 60.98
C ILE A 2 -16.41 16.25 59.44
N TYR A 3 -16.59 17.40 58.80
CA TYR A 3 -16.20 17.64 57.42
C TYR A 3 -14.69 17.91 57.46
N THR A 4 -13.88 17.25 56.64
CA THR A 4 -12.53 17.74 56.35
C THR A 4 -12.22 17.55 54.86
N PRO A 5 -12.08 18.66 54.10
CA PRO A 5 -11.86 18.63 52.67
C PRO A 5 -10.36 18.68 52.35
N LEU A 6 -9.92 17.92 51.34
CA LEU A 6 -8.74 18.25 50.57
C LEU A 6 -9.08 18.17 49.09
N LYS A 7 -9.28 19.34 48.50
CA LYS A 7 -9.15 19.59 47.06
C LYS A 7 -7.77 19.09 46.64
N THR A 8 -7.70 17.91 46.04
CA THR A 8 -6.52 17.56 45.25
C THR A 8 -6.77 18.09 43.85
N THR A 9 -6.36 19.34 43.65
CA THR A 9 -6.19 19.93 42.32
C THR A 9 -5.01 19.25 41.63
N SER A 10 -5.05 17.92 41.44
CA SER A 10 -4.17 17.27 40.49
C SER A 10 -4.93 17.23 39.18
N PHE A 11 -4.65 18.19 38.30
CA PHE A 11 -4.88 17.97 36.88
C PHE A 11 -4.00 16.78 36.47
N VAL A 12 -4.59 15.59 36.49
CA VAL A 12 -3.96 14.40 35.92
C VAL A 12 -4.28 14.45 34.44
N VAL A 13 -3.27 14.67 33.61
CA VAL A 13 -3.38 14.40 32.17
C VAL A 13 -3.57 12.89 32.05
N ARG A 14 -4.79 12.48 31.76
CA ARG A 14 -5.14 11.08 31.51
C ARG A 14 -5.09 10.87 30.00
N GLU A 15 -4.10 10.13 29.53
CA GLU A 15 -4.05 9.66 28.15
C GLU A 15 -5.32 8.86 27.86
N PHE A 16 -6.17 9.36 26.97
CA PHE A 16 -7.32 8.64 26.47
C PHE A 16 -6.82 7.74 25.35
N LEU A 17 -6.49 6.49 25.68
CA LEU A 17 -6.16 5.46 24.68
C LEU A 17 -7.41 5.15 23.85
N LEU A 18 -7.65 5.95 22.81
CA LEU A 18 -8.60 5.64 21.75
C LEU A 18 -8.09 4.38 21.04
N LYS A 19 -8.85 3.29 21.20
CA LYS A 19 -8.59 2.05 20.48
C LYS A 19 -8.77 2.32 18.99
N VAL A 20 -7.67 2.51 18.27
CA VAL A 20 -7.68 2.59 16.82
C VAL A 20 -8.15 1.23 16.31
N ASN A 21 -9.38 1.17 15.81
CA ASN A 21 -9.79 0.06 14.98
C ASN A 21 -9.00 0.17 13.68
N LYS A 22 -8.06 -0.75 13.44
CA LYS A 22 -7.43 -0.90 12.13
C LYS A 22 -8.49 -1.36 11.14
N THR A 23 -9.09 -0.43 10.41
CA THR A 23 -9.82 -0.76 9.18
C THR A 23 -8.79 -1.19 8.15
N HIS A 24 -8.65 -2.49 7.93
CA HIS A 24 -7.93 -3.03 6.77
C HIS A 24 -8.79 -2.78 5.53
N SER A 25 -8.56 -1.65 4.86
CA SER A 25 -9.18 -1.37 3.57
C SER A 25 -8.39 -2.10 2.48
N ALA A 26 -9.04 -2.97 1.73
CA ALA A 26 -8.45 -3.51 0.50
C ALA A 26 -8.31 -2.36 -0.50
N LEU A 27 -7.10 -2.21 -1.05
CA LEU A 27 -6.77 -1.16 -2.02
C LEU A 27 -6.38 -1.83 -3.33
N THR A 28 -6.74 -1.20 -4.43
CA THR A 28 -6.23 -1.56 -5.75
C THR A 28 -5.05 -0.64 -6.07
N ILE A 29 -3.90 -1.24 -6.34
CA ILE A 29 -2.62 -0.56 -6.60
C ILE A 29 -2.24 -0.84 -8.05
N GLY A 30 -2.08 0.21 -8.85
CA GLY A 30 -1.68 0.15 -10.26
C GLY A 30 -0.22 0.51 -10.45
N ILE A 31 0.50 -0.29 -11.24
CA ILE A 31 1.91 -0.09 -11.60
C ILE A 31 2.02 0.00 -13.12
N PRO A 32 2.04 1.22 -13.70
CA PRO A 32 2.19 1.40 -15.13
C PRO A 32 3.63 1.18 -15.58
N LYS A 33 3.82 0.89 -16.86
CA LYS A 33 5.14 0.82 -17.51
C LYS A 33 5.77 2.20 -17.56
N GLU A 34 7.09 2.24 -17.41
CA GLU A 34 7.85 3.48 -17.56
C GLU A 34 8.07 3.84 -19.04
N ASN A 35 7.82 5.11 -19.38
CA ASN A 35 7.95 5.63 -20.74
C ASN A 35 9.26 6.42 -20.95
N THR A 36 10.04 6.65 -19.89
CA THR A 36 11.24 7.48 -19.94
C THR A 36 12.43 6.69 -20.48
N ARG A 37 13.10 7.21 -21.51
CA ARG A 37 14.20 6.54 -22.23
C ARG A 37 15.36 6.06 -21.33
N PHE A 38 15.58 6.72 -20.19
CA PHE A 38 16.68 6.43 -19.27
C PHE A 38 16.22 5.76 -17.97
N GLU A 39 14.92 5.71 -17.69
CA GLU A 39 14.40 5.08 -16.48
C GLU A 39 14.09 3.61 -16.77
N LYS A 40 14.72 2.73 -16.00
CA LYS A 40 14.53 1.29 -16.12
C LYS A 40 13.90 0.70 -14.86
N ARG A 41 13.90 1.45 -13.76
CA ARG A 41 13.37 0.96 -12.48
C ARG A 41 11.86 0.84 -12.57
N LEU A 42 11.30 -0.04 -11.76
CA LEU A 42 9.86 -0.16 -11.52
C LEU A 42 9.57 0.10 -10.04
N ALA A 43 8.40 0.66 -9.74
CA ALA A 43 8.04 1.11 -8.41
C ALA A 43 8.03 -0.02 -7.36
N LEU A 44 7.66 -1.24 -7.76
CA LEU A 44 7.66 -2.41 -6.88
C LEU A 44 8.34 -3.62 -7.54
N THR A 45 9.06 -4.37 -6.71
CA THR A 45 9.56 -5.69 -7.07
C THR A 45 8.48 -6.76 -6.84
N PRO A 46 8.57 -7.91 -7.50
CA PRO A 46 7.61 -9.02 -7.34
C PRO A 46 7.47 -9.51 -5.90
N GLU A 47 8.53 -9.42 -5.09
CA GLU A 47 8.51 -9.77 -3.67
C GLU A 47 7.66 -8.77 -2.87
N ALA A 48 7.79 -7.47 -3.17
CA ALA A 48 6.96 -6.43 -2.55
C ALA A 48 5.49 -6.56 -2.97
N VAL A 49 5.24 -6.99 -4.21
CA VAL A 49 3.88 -7.29 -4.68
C VAL A 49 3.27 -8.44 -3.89
N ALA A 50 4.01 -9.54 -3.71
CA ALA A 50 3.54 -10.68 -2.92
C ALA A 50 3.15 -10.28 -1.49
N LEU A 51 3.95 -9.40 -0.85
CA LEU A 51 3.62 -8.88 0.48
C LEU A 51 2.33 -8.04 0.47
N LEU A 52 2.11 -7.19 -0.52
CA LEU A 52 0.89 -6.38 -0.61
C LEU A 52 -0.35 -7.26 -0.85
N VAL A 53 -0.21 -8.29 -1.68
CA VAL A 53 -1.27 -9.26 -1.95
C VAL A 53 -1.60 -10.08 -0.70
N ASP A 54 -0.59 -10.52 0.05
CA ASP A 54 -0.75 -11.21 1.34
C ASP A 54 -1.48 -10.35 2.38
N GLN A 55 -1.24 -9.04 2.38
CA GLN A 55 -1.99 -8.09 3.21
C GLN A 55 -3.43 -7.81 2.73
N GLY A 56 -3.86 -8.44 1.63
CA GLY A 56 -5.22 -8.33 1.09
C GLY A 56 -5.44 -7.21 0.08
N HIS A 57 -4.36 -6.59 -0.42
CA HIS A 57 -4.45 -5.59 -1.49
C HIS A 57 -4.44 -6.26 -2.86
N LYS A 58 -5.01 -5.59 -3.86
CA LYS A 58 -4.96 -6.01 -5.26
C LYS A 58 -3.88 -5.20 -5.96
N VAL A 59 -2.97 -5.88 -6.66
CA VAL A 59 -1.92 -5.23 -7.45
C VAL A 59 -2.19 -5.50 -8.93
N ILE A 60 -2.20 -4.44 -9.72
CA ILE A 60 -2.37 -4.47 -11.17
C ILE A 60 -1.07 -3.94 -11.78
N VAL A 61 -0.50 -4.67 -12.72
CA VAL A 61 0.77 -4.32 -13.37
C VAL A 61 0.58 -4.28 -14.87
N GLU A 62 1.10 -3.25 -15.53
CA GLU A 62 1.13 -3.19 -16.99
C GLU A 62 2.04 -4.29 -17.54
N SER A 63 1.57 -4.97 -18.58
CA SER A 63 2.35 -5.94 -19.35
C SER A 63 3.68 -5.33 -19.80
N GLU A 64 4.75 -6.12 -19.74
CA GLU A 64 6.11 -5.74 -20.06
C GLU A 64 6.73 -4.61 -19.21
N ALA A 65 6.10 -4.20 -18.10
CA ALA A 65 6.64 -3.14 -17.24
C ALA A 65 7.96 -3.55 -16.56
N GLY A 66 8.13 -4.83 -16.25
CA GLY A 66 9.32 -5.40 -15.59
C GLY A 66 10.48 -5.75 -16.52
N LEU A 67 10.29 -5.75 -17.84
CA LEU A 67 11.33 -6.16 -18.80
C LEU A 67 12.67 -5.41 -18.65
N PRO A 68 12.70 -4.08 -18.42
CA PRO A 68 13.95 -3.33 -18.32
C PRO A 68 14.82 -3.71 -17.11
N ILE A 69 14.22 -4.29 -16.08
CA ILE A 69 14.87 -4.81 -14.85
C ILE A 69 14.92 -6.35 -14.84
N ASN A 70 14.67 -6.99 -15.99
CA ASN A 70 14.80 -8.42 -16.18
C ASN A 70 13.80 -9.27 -15.35
N TYR A 71 12.65 -8.68 -15.01
CA TYR A 71 11.51 -9.40 -14.44
C TYR A 71 10.47 -9.68 -15.52
N SER A 72 10.04 -10.93 -15.61
CA SER A 72 8.99 -11.34 -16.53
C SER A 72 7.60 -11.07 -15.93
N ASP A 73 6.62 -10.90 -16.80
CA ASP A 73 5.22 -10.75 -16.39
C ASP A 73 4.72 -11.99 -15.63
N ASN A 74 5.23 -13.18 -15.97
CA ASN A 74 4.97 -14.42 -15.24
C ASN A 74 5.41 -14.32 -13.79
N TYR A 75 6.57 -13.72 -13.51
CA TYR A 75 7.06 -13.60 -12.14
C TYR A 75 6.20 -12.65 -11.30
N TYR A 76 5.69 -11.57 -11.90
CA TYR A 76 4.67 -10.73 -11.25
C TYR A 76 3.34 -11.48 -11.05
N SER A 77 2.90 -12.26 -12.04
CA SER A 77 1.68 -13.04 -11.94
C SER A 77 1.76 -14.13 -10.86
N GLU A 78 2.88 -14.82 -10.74
CA GLU A 78 3.16 -15.81 -9.69
C GLU A 78 3.17 -15.18 -8.29
N SER A 79 3.62 -13.92 -8.18
CA SER A 79 3.51 -13.12 -6.96
C SER A 79 2.09 -12.64 -6.63
N GLY A 80 1.10 -12.97 -7.46
CA GLY A 80 -0.31 -12.61 -7.25
C GLY A 80 -0.73 -11.26 -7.85
N ALA A 81 0.12 -10.65 -8.70
CA ALA A 81 -0.26 -9.47 -9.46
C ALA A 81 -1.18 -9.84 -10.63
N ASN A 82 -2.10 -8.92 -10.98
CA ASN A 82 -2.90 -9.03 -12.19
C ASN A 82 -2.21 -8.27 -13.34
N ILE A 83 -1.83 -8.98 -14.39
CA ILE A 83 -1.16 -8.38 -15.55
C ILE A 83 -2.21 -7.89 -16.54
N VAL A 84 -2.12 -6.63 -16.95
CA VAL A 84 -3.04 -6.01 -17.91
C VAL A 84 -2.28 -5.40 -19.09
N ASN A 85 -2.83 -5.52 -20.30
CA ASN A 85 -2.21 -4.95 -21.50
C ASN A 85 -2.61 -3.49 -21.73
N SER A 86 -3.74 -3.06 -21.16
CA SER A 86 -4.26 -1.72 -21.33
C SER A 86 -3.74 -0.83 -20.21
N LYS A 87 -3.03 0.22 -20.58
CA LYS A 87 -2.59 1.26 -19.66
C LYS A 87 -3.78 1.88 -18.91
N ALA A 88 -4.91 2.08 -19.60
CA ALA A 88 -6.12 2.67 -18.99
C ALA A 88 -6.56 1.88 -17.75
N ASP A 89 -6.56 0.55 -17.83
CA ASP A 89 -7.00 -0.35 -16.76
C ASP A 89 -6.10 -0.24 -15.52
N VAL A 90 -4.80 0.02 -15.71
CA VAL A 90 -3.87 0.27 -14.60
C VAL A 90 -4.21 1.56 -13.87
N PHE A 91 -4.58 2.61 -14.62
CA PHE A 91 -4.91 3.93 -14.07
C PHE A 91 -6.28 3.98 -13.37
N GLU A 92 -7.13 2.96 -13.52
CA GLU A 92 -8.38 2.83 -12.76
C GLU A 92 -8.16 2.41 -11.29
N ALA A 93 -6.94 2.01 -10.93
CA ALA A 93 -6.59 1.64 -9.57
C ALA A 93 -6.74 2.81 -8.57
N ASN A 94 -7.00 2.49 -7.30
CA ASN A 94 -7.16 3.49 -6.24
C ASN A 94 -5.85 4.25 -5.96
N LEU A 95 -4.71 3.59 -6.13
CA LEU A 95 -3.38 4.14 -5.94
C LEU A 95 -2.51 3.79 -7.14
N ILE A 96 -1.80 4.77 -7.68
CA ILE A 96 -0.83 4.56 -8.77
C ILE A 96 0.57 4.76 -8.22
N LEU A 97 1.44 3.76 -8.42
CA LEU A 97 2.84 3.81 -8.04
C LEU A 97 3.70 3.91 -9.29
N LYS A 98 4.41 5.03 -9.41
CA LYS A 98 5.21 5.40 -10.58
C LYS A 98 6.54 6.03 -10.12
N ILE A 99 7.61 5.91 -10.92
CA ILE A 99 8.93 6.51 -10.65
C ILE A 99 9.10 7.83 -11.41
#